data_AF-A2FT39-F1
#
_entry.id   AF-A2FT39-F1
#
_cell.length_a   1.000
_cell.length_b   1.000
_cell.length_c   1.000
_cell.angle_alpha   90.00
_cell.angle_beta   90.00
_cell.angle_gamma   90.00
#
_symmetry.space_group_name_H-M   'P 1'
#
loop_
_entity.id
_entity.type
_entity.pdbx_description
1 polymer ?
#
loop_
_entity_poly.entity_id
_entity_poly.type
_entity_poly.pdbx_seq_one_letter_code
_entity_poly.pdbx_strand_id
1 'polypeptide(L)'
;MRRKQKEHVISLPIDAKLHVHITLDTNRVYHNIPRSMLPAFSRESAGTVINDSNFDPAVLPNQVRIVNGHSISRLVDVEHVLHVTVDQEKGFVGLPPELERAVKASGISHQDIIKNPENAVNVINFLNNGNENLPLPVAENISQELPPAESVIKIGNPLPLLQDLTKIDEGSTCTVYHAEFQGKLIAVKEMLLTDKTEKVLIDETRLMSTMHDPHIIEFYDAYRDGDKLWILMELMDGGSLTNIATFCECQEPHIAFFAKEILLALKYLRSQNKIHRDIKTDNALLTSDGHVKIADFGYTVQLSEHNDKRRSIVGTPYWMAPELIQATPYNYSVDIWSLGILCRELAEGEPPYVSEPPMKALFLIVSKGIPEISNKKERSPEFLDFLSKCLERDPEKRPTAAELLEHPFIKTACPIKFISPLINLAKQLANNEDFESF
;
A
#
# COMPACT_ATOMS: atom_id res chain seq x y z
N MET A 1 -20.04 -48.65 6.49
CA MET A 1 -20.52 -47.32 6.02
C MET A 1 -19.37 -46.32 6.12
N ARG A 2 -18.65 -46.08 5.02
CA ARG A 2 -17.65 -44.99 4.95
C ARG A 2 -18.40 -43.68 4.77
N ARG A 3 -18.29 -42.76 5.74
CA ARG A 3 -18.78 -41.38 5.60
C ARG A 3 -18.08 -40.76 4.40
N LYS A 4 -18.83 -40.35 3.37
CA LYS A 4 -18.33 -39.50 2.29
C LYS A 4 -17.82 -38.20 2.93
N GLN A 5 -16.50 -38.01 2.93
CA GLN A 5 -15.87 -36.71 3.18
C GLN A 5 -16.38 -35.74 2.11
N LYS A 6 -16.91 -34.60 2.54
CA LYS A 6 -17.18 -33.48 1.63
C LYS A 6 -15.82 -32.92 1.24
N GLU A 7 -15.39 -33.13 -0.01
CA GLU A 7 -14.38 -32.30 -0.64
C GLU A 7 -14.95 -30.87 -0.69
N HIS A 8 -14.31 -29.95 0.02
CA HIS A 8 -14.62 -28.53 -0.10
C HIS A 8 -13.94 -28.03 -1.38
N VAL A 9 -14.67 -28.10 -2.49
CA VAL A 9 -14.26 -27.44 -3.74
C VAL A 9 -14.53 -25.95 -3.57
N ILE A 10 -13.48 -25.20 -3.27
CA ILE A 10 -13.49 -23.73 -3.35
C ILE A 10 -12.89 -23.39 -4.70
N SER A 11 -13.74 -23.20 -5.71
CA SER A 11 -13.36 -22.59 -6.98
C SER A 11 -13.40 -21.08 -6.81
N LEU A 12 -12.24 -20.45 -6.62
CA LEU A 12 -12.14 -18.98 -6.61
C LEU A 12 -11.43 -18.51 -7.89
N PRO A 13 -11.92 -17.45 -8.53
CA PRO A 13 -11.24 -16.84 -9.66
C PRO A 13 -9.94 -16.21 -9.14
N ILE A 14 -8.81 -16.81 -9.49
CA ILE A 14 -7.51 -16.15 -9.41
C ILE A 14 -7.28 -15.55 -10.78
N ASP A 15 -7.30 -14.23 -10.87
CA ASP A 15 -6.87 -13.50 -12.06
C ASP A 15 -5.37 -13.69 -12.23
N ALA A 16 -5.00 -14.75 -12.95
CA ALA A 16 -3.66 -14.94 -13.46
C ALA A 16 -3.72 -14.81 -14.99
N LYS A 17 -3.06 -13.78 -15.53
CA LYS A 17 -2.89 -13.63 -16.97
C LYS A 17 -1.93 -14.70 -17.46
N LEU A 18 -2.45 -15.81 -17.97
CA LEU A 18 -1.63 -16.85 -18.57
C LEU A 18 -1.63 -16.68 -20.09
N HIS A 19 -0.49 -16.27 -20.63
CA HIS A 19 -0.26 -16.21 -22.06
C HIS A 19 -0.17 -17.64 -22.64
N VAL A 20 -0.90 -17.93 -23.72
CA VAL A 20 -0.61 -19.12 -24.55
C VAL A 20 0.71 -18.87 -25.27
N HIS A 21 1.81 -19.32 -24.67
CA HIS A 21 3.14 -19.25 -25.27
C HIS A 21 3.28 -20.33 -26.34
N ILE A 22 3.08 -19.93 -27.60
CA ILE A 22 3.59 -20.70 -28.74
C ILE A 22 5.11 -20.53 -28.74
N THR A 23 5.83 -21.60 -28.39
CA THR A 23 7.29 -21.58 -28.33
C THR A 23 7.88 -22.15 -29.62
N LEU A 24 8.95 -21.54 -30.11
CA LEU A 24 9.71 -22.02 -31.25
C LEU A 24 11.02 -22.63 -30.74
N ASP A 25 11.24 -23.91 -31.03
CA ASP A 25 12.48 -24.57 -30.61
C ASP A 25 13.68 -24.20 -31.51
N THR A 26 14.86 -24.68 -31.15
CA THR A 26 16.10 -24.44 -31.89
C THR A 26 16.10 -25.06 -33.30
N ASN A 27 15.19 -25.98 -33.58
CA ASN A 27 14.99 -26.62 -34.88
C ASN A 27 13.88 -25.96 -35.71
N ARG A 28 13.36 -24.81 -35.25
CA ARG A 28 12.26 -24.05 -35.88
C ARG A 28 10.92 -24.78 -35.89
N VAL A 29 10.67 -25.62 -34.88
CA VAL A 29 9.38 -26.29 -34.66
C VAL A 29 8.58 -25.54 -33.60
N TYR A 30 7.33 -25.23 -33.92
CA TYR A 30 6.39 -24.56 -33.02
C TYR A 30 5.68 -25.56 -32.10
N HIS A 31 5.60 -25.24 -30.81
CA HIS A 31 4.92 -26.04 -29.79
C HIS A 31 3.75 -25.27 -29.16
N ASN A 32 2.83 -26.01 -28.54
CA ASN A 32 1.59 -25.49 -27.92
C ASN A 32 0.62 -24.82 -28.91
N ILE A 33 0.49 -25.38 -30.11
CA ILE A 33 -0.35 -24.84 -31.18
C ILE A 33 -1.81 -25.29 -30.97
N PRO A 34 -2.79 -24.37 -30.83
CA PRO A 34 -4.20 -24.73 -30.84
C PRO A 34 -4.58 -25.45 -32.13
N ARG A 35 -5.45 -26.46 -32.03
CA ARG A 35 -5.84 -27.29 -33.18
C ARG A 35 -6.51 -26.46 -34.29
N SER A 36 -7.16 -25.35 -33.94
CA SER A 36 -7.72 -24.37 -34.86
C SER A 36 -6.68 -23.62 -35.69
N MET A 37 -5.43 -23.53 -35.20
CA MET A 37 -4.31 -22.84 -35.88
C MET A 37 -3.43 -23.77 -36.71
N LEU A 38 -3.57 -25.10 -36.59
CA LEU A 38 -2.85 -26.09 -37.40
C LEU A 38 -2.79 -25.79 -38.90
N PRO A 39 -3.87 -25.31 -39.56
CA PRO A 39 -3.82 -24.99 -40.99
C PRO A 39 -2.85 -23.85 -41.34
N ALA A 40 -2.46 -23.01 -40.38
CA ALA A 40 -1.52 -21.91 -40.57
C ALA A 40 -0.05 -22.33 -40.47
N PHE A 41 0.23 -23.55 -39.98
CA PHE A 41 1.59 -24.09 -39.83
C PHE A 41 1.85 -25.20 -40.85
N SER A 42 3.08 -25.31 -41.33
CA SER A 42 3.47 -26.44 -42.17
C SER A 42 3.52 -27.72 -41.32
N ARG A 43 3.21 -28.89 -41.91
CA ARG A 43 3.22 -30.18 -41.19
C ARG A 43 4.56 -30.50 -40.55
N GLU A 44 5.65 -29.96 -41.08
CA GLU A 44 7.02 -30.17 -40.60
C GLU A 44 7.41 -29.20 -39.48
N SER A 45 6.67 -28.09 -39.32
CA SER A 45 6.94 -27.06 -38.31
C SER A 45 6.02 -27.12 -37.08
N ALA A 46 5.15 -28.13 -36.97
CA ALA A 46 4.19 -28.27 -35.87
C ALA A 46 4.58 -29.44 -34.95
N GLY A 47 5.04 -29.14 -33.74
CA GLY A 47 5.51 -30.13 -32.77
C GLY A 47 4.40 -30.66 -31.88
N THR A 48 3.79 -29.79 -31.07
CA THR A 48 2.75 -30.19 -30.09
C THR A 48 1.45 -29.45 -30.35
N VAL A 49 0.35 -30.18 -30.53
CA VAL A 49 -0.99 -29.65 -30.79
C VAL A 49 -1.88 -29.85 -29.57
N ILE A 50 -2.57 -28.79 -29.14
CA ILE A 50 -3.51 -28.83 -28.02
C ILE A 50 -4.97 -28.83 -28.52
N ASN A 51 -5.86 -29.52 -27.81
CA ASN A 51 -7.24 -29.68 -28.22
C ASN A 51 -8.06 -28.41 -27.95
N ASP A 52 -8.74 -27.88 -28.98
CA ASP A 52 -9.52 -26.64 -28.89
C ASP A 52 -10.67 -26.73 -27.88
N SER A 53 -11.21 -27.93 -27.63
CA SER A 53 -12.30 -28.14 -26.66
C SER A 53 -11.90 -27.94 -25.19
N ASN A 54 -10.61 -27.71 -24.93
CA ASN A 54 -10.12 -27.33 -23.61
C ASN A 54 -10.21 -25.81 -23.37
N PHE A 55 -10.62 -25.03 -24.38
CA PHE A 55 -10.75 -23.57 -24.32
C PHE A 55 -12.20 -23.16 -24.56
N ASP A 56 -12.63 -22.07 -23.93
CA ASP A 56 -13.97 -21.51 -24.14
C ASP A 56 -14.10 -20.96 -25.57
N PRO A 57 -15.17 -21.32 -26.33
CA PRO A 57 -15.40 -20.84 -27.70
C PRO A 57 -15.43 -19.31 -27.86
N ALA A 58 -15.75 -18.56 -26.81
CA ALA A 58 -15.77 -17.08 -26.81
C ALA A 58 -14.36 -16.45 -26.87
N VAL A 59 -13.33 -17.26 -26.62
CA VAL A 59 -11.91 -16.88 -26.54
C VAL A 59 -11.19 -17.16 -27.88
N LEU A 60 -11.91 -17.76 -28.83
CA LEU A 60 -11.39 -18.02 -30.17
C LEU A 60 -11.35 -16.71 -30.96
N PRO A 61 -10.22 -16.39 -31.61
CA PRO A 61 -9.99 -15.05 -32.14
C PRO A 61 -10.85 -14.78 -33.38
N ASN A 62 -11.63 -13.70 -33.33
CA ASN A 62 -12.46 -13.24 -34.45
C ASN A 62 -11.69 -12.24 -35.34
N GLN A 63 -11.82 -12.44 -36.66
CA GLN A 63 -11.17 -11.73 -37.77
C GLN A 63 -9.71 -12.08 -38.08
N VAL A 64 -9.54 -12.53 -39.32
CA VAL A 64 -8.29 -12.94 -39.97
C VAL A 64 -7.83 -11.82 -40.90
N ARG A 65 -6.61 -11.31 -40.71
CA ARG A 65 -5.90 -10.59 -41.79
C ARG A 65 -4.99 -11.56 -42.52
N ILE A 66 -5.07 -11.55 -43.85
CA ILE A 66 -4.19 -12.34 -44.71
C ILE A 66 -2.92 -11.53 -44.97
N VAL A 67 -1.78 -12.02 -44.50
CA VAL A 67 -0.45 -11.50 -44.83
C VAL A 67 0.37 -12.65 -45.41
N ASN A 68 0.87 -12.50 -46.64
CA ASN A 68 1.64 -13.53 -47.35
C ASN A 68 0.95 -14.90 -47.44
N GLY A 69 -0.38 -14.93 -47.61
CA GLY A 69 -1.16 -16.18 -47.70
C GLY A 69 -1.42 -16.86 -46.36
N HIS A 70 -1.01 -16.26 -45.24
CA HIS A 70 -1.26 -16.76 -43.89
C HIS A 70 -2.37 -15.97 -43.21
N SER A 71 -3.29 -16.71 -42.59
CA SER A 71 -4.39 -16.19 -41.79
C SER A 71 -3.92 -15.87 -40.37
N ILE A 72 -3.84 -14.59 -40.00
CA ILE A 72 -3.46 -14.16 -38.63
C ILE A 72 -4.67 -13.51 -37.95
N SER A 73 -5.06 -14.05 -36.81
CA SER A 73 -6.18 -13.58 -36.00
C SER A 73 -5.71 -12.70 -34.82
N ARG A 74 -6.51 -11.71 -34.40
CA ARG A 74 -6.18 -10.83 -33.26
C ARG A 74 -6.56 -11.53 -31.94
N LEU A 75 -5.67 -11.53 -30.95
CA LEU A 75 -5.96 -12.01 -29.58
C LEU A 75 -7.08 -11.16 -28.98
N VAL A 76 -8.12 -11.81 -28.45
CA VAL A 76 -9.20 -11.17 -27.68
C VAL A 76 -9.03 -11.63 -26.23
N ASP A 77 -9.14 -10.70 -25.28
CA ASP A 77 -9.00 -10.89 -23.83
C ASP A 77 -9.26 -12.31 -23.32
N VAL A 78 -8.19 -13.04 -23.01
CA VAL A 78 -8.27 -14.37 -22.41
C VAL A 78 -8.05 -14.24 -20.90
N GLU A 79 -9.13 -14.37 -20.12
CA GLU A 79 -9.05 -14.60 -18.68
C GLU A 79 -8.83 -16.10 -18.42
N HIS A 80 -7.71 -16.47 -17.79
CA HIS A 80 -7.39 -17.86 -17.48
C HIS A 80 -7.58 -18.09 -15.97
N VAL A 81 -8.68 -18.75 -15.61
CA VAL A 81 -8.99 -19.06 -14.20
C VAL A 81 -8.13 -20.25 -13.74
N LEU A 82 -7.13 -19.99 -12.89
CA LEU A 82 -6.35 -21.06 -12.26
C LEU A 82 -7.17 -21.73 -11.15
N HIS A 83 -7.42 -23.04 -11.30
CA HIS A 83 -8.07 -23.83 -10.27
C HIS A 83 -7.08 -24.25 -9.19
N VAL A 84 -7.07 -23.53 -8.08
CA VAL A 84 -6.31 -23.89 -6.87
C VAL A 84 -7.23 -24.66 -5.92
N THR A 85 -6.80 -25.84 -5.52
CA THR A 85 -7.48 -26.67 -4.52
C THR A 85 -6.70 -26.69 -3.21
N VAL A 86 -7.38 -26.92 -2.09
CA VAL A 86 -6.73 -27.05 -0.78
C VAL A 86 -6.73 -28.52 -0.36
N ASP A 87 -5.55 -29.10 -0.34
CA ASP A 87 -5.28 -30.46 0.12
C ASP A 87 -4.95 -30.49 1.62
N GLN A 88 -5.39 -31.55 2.31
CA GLN A 88 -5.26 -31.68 3.76
C GLN A 88 -3.82 -31.96 4.24
N GLU A 89 -2.93 -32.44 3.37
CA GLU A 89 -1.52 -32.70 3.69
C GLU A 89 -0.60 -31.63 3.12
N LYS A 90 -0.92 -31.11 1.92
CA LYS A 90 -0.03 -30.23 1.14
C LYS A 90 -0.45 -28.76 1.12
N GLY A 91 -1.57 -28.38 1.71
CA GLY A 91 -2.10 -27.02 1.60
C GLY A 91 -2.57 -26.72 0.17
N PHE A 92 -2.18 -25.60 -0.44
CA PHE A 92 -2.58 -25.31 -1.82
C PHE A 92 -1.96 -26.30 -2.82
N VAL A 93 -2.79 -26.82 -3.72
CA VAL A 93 -2.43 -27.70 -4.84
C VAL A 93 -2.95 -27.08 -6.12
N GLY A 94 -2.09 -26.98 -7.14
CA GLY A 94 -2.39 -26.34 -8.42
C GLY A 94 -1.91 -24.89 -8.54
N LEU A 95 -1.15 -24.38 -7.56
CA LEU A 95 -0.48 -23.08 -7.68
C LEU A 95 0.62 -23.11 -8.74
N PRO A 96 0.80 -22.04 -9.54
CA PRO A 96 2.00 -21.81 -10.32
C PRO A 96 3.28 -21.93 -9.47
N PRO A 97 4.40 -22.41 -10.03
CA PRO A 97 5.66 -22.58 -9.29
C PRO A 97 6.19 -21.31 -8.62
N GLU A 98 5.82 -20.14 -9.12
CA GLU A 98 6.18 -18.83 -8.55
C GLU A 98 5.36 -18.52 -7.30
N LEU A 99 4.05 -18.77 -7.35
CA LEU A 99 3.17 -18.62 -6.18
C LEU A 99 3.45 -19.68 -5.11
N GLU A 100 3.80 -20.91 -5.49
CA GLU A 100 4.22 -21.94 -4.52
C GLU A 100 5.50 -21.52 -3.78
N ARG A 101 6.45 -20.89 -4.48
CA ARG A 101 7.65 -20.31 -3.87
C ARG A 101 7.32 -19.12 -2.97
N ALA A 102 6.44 -18.22 -3.41
CA ALA A 102 5.98 -17.08 -2.61
C ALA A 102 5.30 -17.54 -1.31
N VAL A 103 4.43 -18.55 -1.38
CA VAL A 103 3.78 -19.16 -0.20
C VAL A 103 4.81 -19.78 0.74
N LYS A 104 5.80 -20.52 0.24
CA LYS A 104 6.86 -21.06 1.10
C LYS A 104 7.69 -19.94 1.76
N ALA A 105 8.02 -18.90 1.01
CA ALA A 105 8.76 -17.73 1.52
C ALA A 105 7.93 -16.86 2.48
N SER A 106 6.60 -16.92 2.40
CA SER A 106 5.67 -16.15 3.24
C SER A 106 5.70 -16.50 4.72
N GLY A 107 6.16 -17.71 5.07
CA GLY A 107 6.06 -18.25 6.42
C GLY A 107 4.66 -18.71 6.84
N ILE A 108 3.65 -18.67 5.95
CA ILE A 108 2.31 -19.21 6.20
C ILE A 108 2.38 -20.74 6.15
N SER A 109 2.00 -21.41 7.24
CA SER A 109 2.07 -22.87 7.31
C SER A 109 0.94 -23.55 6.51
N HIS A 110 1.17 -24.80 6.08
CA HIS A 110 0.11 -25.60 5.45
C HIS A 110 -1.14 -25.73 6.33
N GLN A 111 -0.96 -25.82 7.66
CA GLN A 111 -2.08 -25.89 8.60
C GLN A 111 -2.88 -24.58 8.66
N ASP A 112 -2.21 -23.43 8.53
CA ASP A 112 -2.85 -22.13 8.49
C ASP A 112 -3.68 -21.93 7.21
N ILE A 113 -3.13 -22.38 6.08
CA ILE A 113 -3.84 -22.40 4.78
C ILE A 113 -5.10 -23.26 4.87
N ILE A 114 -5.00 -24.44 5.46
CA ILE A 114 -6.16 -25.34 5.61
C ILE A 114 -7.24 -24.73 6.50
N LYS A 115 -6.85 -24.01 7.56
CA LYS A 115 -7.79 -23.36 8.48
C LYS A 115 -8.47 -22.15 7.87
N ASN A 116 -7.76 -21.35 7.07
CA ASN A 116 -8.27 -20.10 6.50
C ASN A 116 -7.87 -19.95 5.02
N PRO A 117 -8.44 -20.78 4.12
CA PRO A 117 -7.97 -20.83 2.74
C PRO A 117 -8.25 -19.55 1.96
N GLU A 118 -9.42 -18.92 2.14
CA GLU A 118 -9.77 -17.66 1.47
C GLU A 118 -8.82 -16.51 1.85
N ASN A 119 -8.52 -16.38 3.14
CA ASN A 119 -7.57 -15.38 3.64
C ASN A 119 -6.16 -15.59 3.09
N ALA A 120 -5.71 -16.84 3.01
CA ALA A 120 -4.41 -17.15 2.43
C ALA A 120 -4.36 -16.81 0.93
N VAL A 121 -5.43 -17.07 0.17
CA VAL A 121 -5.54 -16.66 -1.25
C VAL A 121 -5.50 -15.14 -1.39
N ASN A 122 -6.25 -14.39 -0.56
CA ASN A 122 -6.28 -12.93 -0.64
C ASN A 122 -4.88 -12.32 -0.41
N VAL A 123 -4.13 -12.83 0.57
CA VAL A 123 -2.75 -12.39 0.84
C VAL A 123 -1.78 -12.80 -0.27
N ILE A 124 -2.00 -13.95 -0.92
CA ILE A 124 -1.20 -14.36 -2.09
C ILE A 124 -1.52 -13.48 -3.31
N ASN A 125 -2.80 -13.16 -3.53
CA ASN A 125 -3.22 -12.25 -4.60
C ASN A 125 -2.66 -10.84 -4.39
N PHE A 126 -2.53 -10.38 -3.14
CA PHE A 126 -1.81 -9.15 -2.82
C PHE A 126 -0.37 -9.15 -3.36
N LEU A 127 0.33 -10.28 -3.29
CA LEU A 127 1.71 -10.40 -3.80
C LEU A 127 1.77 -10.56 -5.31
N ASN A 128 0.86 -11.31 -5.92
CA ASN A 128 0.89 -11.51 -7.38
C ASN A 128 0.64 -10.20 -8.11
N ASN A 129 -0.28 -9.39 -7.59
CA ASN A 129 -0.49 -8.02 -8.05
C ASN A 129 0.68 -7.08 -7.70
N GLY A 130 1.56 -7.47 -6.77
CA GLY A 130 2.76 -6.73 -6.37
C GLY A 130 4.07 -7.14 -7.08
N ASN A 131 4.15 -8.34 -7.68
CA ASN A 131 5.36 -8.89 -8.31
C ASN A 131 5.36 -8.85 -9.84
N GLU A 132 4.19 -8.93 -10.50
CA GLU A 132 4.05 -8.21 -11.76
C GLU A 132 4.01 -6.74 -11.39
N ASN A 133 4.65 -5.85 -12.17
CA ASN A 133 4.51 -4.41 -11.98
C ASN A 133 3.03 -4.16 -11.67
N LEU A 134 2.73 -3.75 -10.42
CA LEU A 134 1.42 -3.18 -10.10
C LEU A 134 1.11 -2.33 -11.32
N PRO A 135 -0.04 -2.52 -11.99
CA PRO A 135 -0.58 -1.41 -12.72
C PRO A 135 -0.64 -0.31 -11.65
N LEU A 136 0.35 0.59 -11.67
CA LEU A 136 0.40 1.81 -10.88
C LEU A 136 -1.03 2.29 -10.87
N PRO A 137 -1.67 2.39 -9.69
CA PRO A 137 -3.11 2.30 -9.52
C PRO A 137 -3.79 2.82 -10.78
N VAL A 138 -4.21 1.89 -11.67
CA VAL A 138 -4.82 2.34 -12.91
C VAL A 138 -6.03 3.10 -12.42
N ALA A 139 -6.00 4.40 -12.74
CA ALA A 139 -6.97 5.40 -12.41
C ALA A 139 -8.32 5.04 -13.05
N GLU A 140 -8.92 3.92 -12.62
CA GLU A 140 -10.32 3.65 -12.86
C GLU A 140 -11.08 4.56 -11.90
N ASN A 141 -11.26 5.77 -12.44
CA ASN A 141 -12.08 6.86 -11.97
C ASN A 141 -11.52 7.56 -10.72
N ILE A 142 -10.45 8.34 -10.91
CA ILE A 142 -10.25 9.58 -10.16
C ILE A 142 -11.37 10.51 -10.63
N SER A 143 -12.52 10.52 -9.94
CA SER A 143 -13.63 11.40 -10.32
C SER A 143 -13.52 12.74 -9.58
N GLN A 144 -12.45 13.44 -9.94
CA GLN A 144 -12.29 14.88 -10.11
C GLN A 144 -10.93 15.06 -10.82
N GLU A 145 -10.89 15.83 -11.90
CA GLU A 145 -9.64 16.07 -12.64
C GLU A 145 -8.63 16.73 -11.69
N LEU A 146 -7.61 15.98 -11.27
CA LEU A 146 -6.42 16.56 -10.64
C LEU A 146 -6.00 17.78 -11.49
N PRO A 147 -5.52 18.87 -10.89
CA PRO A 147 -5.09 20.04 -11.64
C PRO A 147 -4.10 19.63 -12.74
N PRO A 148 -4.14 20.20 -13.96
CA PRO A 148 -3.23 19.82 -15.04
C PRO A 148 -1.78 19.85 -14.56
N ALA A 149 -0.95 18.89 -14.99
CA ALA A 149 0.42 18.76 -14.49
C ALA A 149 1.21 20.07 -14.73
N GLU A 150 0.97 20.72 -15.85
CA GLU A 150 1.61 21.98 -16.26
C GLU A 150 1.23 23.17 -15.38
N SER A 151 0.12 23.08 -14.64
CA SER A 151 -0.32 24.12 -13.68
C SER A 151 0.32 23.97 -12.30
N VAL A 152 0.83 22.78 -11.97
CA VAL A 152 1.41 22.45 -10.66
C VAL A 152 2.93 22.30 -10.74
N ILE A 153 3.43 21.69 -11.82
CA ILE A 153 4.83 21.28 -11.98
C ILE A 153 5.47 22.12 -13.07
N LYS A 154 6.35 23.02 -12.66
CA LYS A 154 7.05 23.95 -13.56
C LYS A 154 8.22 23.25 -14.24
N ILE A 155 8.48 23.58 -15.51
CA ILE A 155 9.67 23.07 -16.20
C ILE A 155 10.85 23.98 -15.89
N GLY A 156 11.95 23.39 -15.41
CA GLY A 156 13.21 24.09 -15.14
C GLY A 156 13.90 23.63 -13.87
N ASN A 157 15.15 24.04 -13.72
CA ASN A 157 15.98 23.73 -12.55
C ASN A 157 15.63 24.68 -11.38
N PRO A 158 15.18 24.17 -10.21
CA PRO A 158 14.86 25.02 -9.06
C PRO A 158 16.09 25.49 -8.27
N LEU A 159 17.27 24.91 -8.46
CA LEU A 159 18.48 25.21 -7.67
C LEU A 159 18.81 26.72 -7.61
N PRO A 160 18.69 27.52 -8.68
CA PRO A 160 18.95 28.97 -8.61
C PRO A 160 17.96 29.75 -7.72
N LEU A 161 16.81 29.15 -7.37
CA LEU A 161 15.79 29.72 -6.49
C LEU A 161 16.02 29.38 -5.01
N LEU A 162 16.93 28.44 -4.73
CA LEU A 162 17.20 27.89 -3.42
C LEU A 162 18.51 28.46 -2.87
N GLN A 163 18.51 28.81 -1.58
CA GLN A 163 19.70 29.25 -0.85
C GLN A 163 20.05 28.23 0.24
N ASP A 164 21.34 28.11 0.57
CA ASP A 164 21.87 27.24 1.64
C ASP A 164 21.40 25.77 1.57
N LEU A 165 21.29 25.24 0.34
CA LEU A 165 20.86 23.85 0.11
C LEU A 165 21.80 22.86 0.79
N THR A 166 21.26 22.12 1.76
CA THR A 166 22.00 21.14 2.56
C THR A 166 21.24 19.83 2.60
N LYS A 167 21.94 18.73 2.32
CA LYS A 167 21.35 17.40 2.29
C LYS A 167 21.01 16.92 3.71
N ILE A 168 19.78 16.45 3.91
CA ILE A 168 19.28 15.88 5.16
C ILE A 168 19.38 14.35 5.10
N ASP A 169 18.91 13.75 4.01
CA ASP A 169 18.76 12.30 3.90
C ASP A 169 18.91 11.83 2.44
N GLU A 170 19.29 10.56 2.25
CA GLU A 170 19.39 9.88 0.97
C GLU A 170 18.81 8.48 1.05
N GLY A 171 17.61 8.33 0.50
CA GLY A 171 16.98 7.03 0.28
C GLY A 171 17.37 6.43 -1.07
N SER A 172 16.88 5.21 -1.30
CA SER A 172 17.07 4.50 -2.59
C SER A 172 16.30 5.14 -3.76
N THR A 173 15.26 5.94 -3.47
CA THR A 173 14.34 6.52 -4.46
C THR A 173 14.25 8.04 -4.41
N CYS A 174 14.74 8.67 -3.34
CA CYS A 174 14.68 10.12 -3.18
C CYS A 174 15.84 10.64 -2.32
N THR A 175 16.24 11.88 -2.59
CA THR A 175 17.18 12.63 -1.76
C THR A 175 16.43 13.83 -1.18
N VAL A 176 16.57 14.06 0.13
CA VAL A 176 15.90 15.16 0.83
C VAL A 176 16.94 16.18 1.28
N TYR A 177 16.66 17.45 1.02
CA TYR A 177 17.47 18.59 1.40
C TYR A 177 16.64 19.56 2.25
N HIS A 178 17.28 20.41 3.02
CA HIS A 178 16.69 21.69 3.43
C HIS A 178 17.32 22.83 2.64
N ALA A 179 16.56 23.88 2.41
CA ALA A 179 17.01 25.12 1.76
C ALA A 179 16.16 26.30 2.22
N GLU A 180 16.62 27.52 1.98
CA GLU A 180 15.79 28.70 2.04
C GLU A 180 15.15 28.99 0.68
N PHE A 181 13.84 29.20 0.67
CA PHE A 181 13.04 29.58 -0.50
C PHE A 181 12.10 30.72 -0.12
N GLN A 182 12.22 31.87 -0.80
CA GLN A 182 11.40 33.07 -0.55
C GLN A 182 11.37 33.52 0.93
N GLY A 183 12.51 33.43 1.63
CA GLY A 183 12.64 33.83 3.03
C GLY A 183 12.09 32.80 4.04
N LYS A 184 11.79 31.58 3.60
CA LYS A 184 11.33 30.48 4.46
C LYS A 184 12.29 29.30 4.37
N LEU A 185 12.57 28.66 5.49
CA LEU A 185 13.25 27.38 5.54
C LEU A 185 12.27 26.27 5.09
N ILE A 186 12.68 25.47 4.11
CA ILE A 186 11.83 24.46 3.46
C ILE A 186 12.56 23.12 3.33
N ALA A 187 11.81 22.05 3.12
CA ALA A 187 12.32 20.77 2.65
C ALA A 187 12.21 20.71 1.11
N VAL A 188 13.22 20.09 0.48
CA VAL A 188 13.28 19.88 -0.96
C VAL A 188 13.52 18.39 -1.22
N LYS A 189 12.53 17.73 -1.83
CA LYS A 189 12.60 16.32 -2.19
C LYS A 189 12.96 16.19 -3.67
N GLU A 190 14.14 15.62 -3.96
CA GLU A 190 14.60 15.28 -5.31
C GLU A 190 14.31 13.80 -5.59
N MET A 191 13.63 13.50 -6.69
CA MET A 191 13.24 12.14 -7.08
C MET A 191 13.53 11.87 -8.55
N LEU A 192 14.00 10.66 -8.85
CA LEU A 192 14.23 10.21 -10.23
C LEU A 192 12.92 9.69 -10.85
N LEU A 193 12.56 10.26 -11.99
CA LEU A 193 11.45 9.81 -12.83
C LEU A 193 11.95 8.71 -13.77
N THR A 194 11.34 7.54 -13.66
CA THR A 194 11.51 6.43 -14.59
C THR A 194 10.21 6.20 -15.34
N ASP A 195 10.24 5.50 -16.48
CA ASP A 195 9.02 5.12 -17.22
C ASP A 195 7.96 4.43 -16.34
N LYS A 196 8.40 3.75 -15.26
CA LYS A 196 7.54 3.05 -14.31
C LYS A 196 7.07 3.91 -13.13
N THR A 197 7.72 5.02 -12.81
CA THR A 197 7.41 5.82 -11.60
C THR A 197 6.86 7.20 -11.94
N GLU A 198 7.11 7.70 -13.16
CA GLU A 198 6.78 9.05 -13.58
C GLU A 198 5.31 9.40 -13.33
N LYS A 199 4.39 8.59 -13.86
CA LYS A 199 2.96 8.87 -13.72
C LYS A 199 2.54 8.98 -12.25
N VAL A 200 3.01 8.08 -11.40
CA VAL A 200 2.63 8.06 -9.98
C VAL A 200 3.18 9.25 -9.24
N LEU A 201 4.46 9.58 -9.42
CA LEU A 201 5.07 10.72 -8.74
C LEU A 201 4.46 12.05 -9.18
N ILE A 202 4.11 12.18 -10.47
CA ILE A 202 3.40 13.35 -10.99
C ILE A 202 1.99 13.44 -10.41
N ASP A 203 1.22 12.35 -10.39
CA ASP A 203 -0.14 12.34 -9.84
C ASP A 203 -0.15 12.57 -8.32
N GLU A 204 0.82 12.02 -7.58
CA GLU A 204 1.03 12.27 -6.16
C GLU A 204 1.31 13.77 -5.89
N THR A 205 2.21 14.38 -6.68
CA THR A 205 2.54 15.80 -6.55
C THR A 205 1.32 16.68 -6.81
N ARG A 206 0.54 16.36 -7.85
CA ARG A 206 -0.70 17.06 -8.18
C ARG A 206 -1.72 16.92 -7.06
N LEU A 207 -1.86 15.72 -6.49
CA LEU A 207 -2.75 15.47 -5.36
C LEU A 207 -2.33 16.27 -4.13
N MET A 208 -1.04 16.26 -3.79
CA MET A 208 -0.45 17.01 -2.68
C MET A 208 -0.76 18.51 -2.80
N SER A 209 -0.63 19.08 -4.00
CA SER A 209 -0.92 20.50 -4.26
C SER A 209 -2.37 20.94 -4.03
N THR A 210 -3.29 19.99 -3.85
CA THR A 210 -4.71 20.28 -3.59
C THR A 210 -5.09 20.19 -2.11
N MET A 211 -4.12 20.00 -1.21
CA MET A 211 -4.36 19.83 0.22
C MET A 211 -3.76 20.99 1.00
N HIS A 212 -4.62 21.68 1.77
CA HIS A 212 -4.26 22.80 2.63
C HIS A 212 -5.01 22.67 3.95
N ASP A 213 -4.31 22.20 4.97
CA ASP A 213 -4.79 22.10 6.35
C ASP A 213 -3.59 22.16 7.32
N PRO A 214 -3.74 22.76 8.51
CA PRO A 214 -2.64 22.82 9.49
C PRO A 214 -2.04 21.46 9.90
N HIS A 215 -2.74 20.35 9.69
CA HIS A 215 -2.29 18.99 10.03
C HIS A 215 -1.87 18.16 8.80
N ILE A 216 -1.76 18.80 7.63
CA ILE A 216 -1.24 18.22 6.39
C ILE A 216 0.03 18.99 6.01
N ILE A 217 1.07 18.29 5.55
CA ILE A 217 2.31 18.95 5.11
C ILE A 217 2.02 19.95 3.99
N GLU A 218 2.52 21.18 4.14
CA GLU A 218 2.25 22.23 3.16
C GLU A 218 3.10 22.03 1.90
N PHE A 219 2.45 22.00 0.75
CA PHE A 219 3.07 22.03 -0.57
C PHE A 219 3.34 23.48 -0.98
N TYR A 220 4.59 23.79 -1.38
CA TYR A 220 4.93 25.12 -1.86
C TYR A 220 5.03 25.19 -3.38
N ASP A 221 5.77 24.27 -3.99
CA ASP A 221 6.04 24.31 -5.43
C ASP A 221 6.59 22.97 -5.93
N ALA A 222 6.56 22.75 -7.24
CA ALA A 222 7.21 21.60 -7.86
C ALA A 222 7.86 21.96 -9.20
N TYR A 223 9.00 21.34 -9.46
CA TYR A 223 9.79 21.56 -10.66
C TYR A 223 10.22 20.24 -11.30
N ARG A 224 10.18 20.18 -12.63
CA ARG A 224 10.75 19.09 -13.41
C ARG A 224 11.97 19.60 -14.17
N ASP A 225 13.12 18.96 -13.91
CA ASP A 225 14.38 19.20 -14.62
C ASP A 225 14.86 17.88 -15.23
N GLY A 226 14.58 17.69 -16.53
CA GLY A 226 14.85 16.42 -17.21
C GLY A 226 14.08 15.23 -16.63
N ASP A 227 14.83 14.26 -16.12
CA ASP A 227 14.36 13.05 -15.45
C ASP A 227 14.22 13.23 -13.93
N LYS A 228 14.37 14.44 -13.40
CA LYS A 228 14.23 14.73 -11.97
C LYS A 228 12.96 15.52 -11.66
N LEU A 229 12.27 15.10 -10.61
CA LEU A 229 11.17 15.82 -9.99
C LEU A 229 11.63 16.38 -8.65
N TRP A 230 11.45 17.68 -8.48
CA TRP A 230 11.77 18.42 -7.27
C TRP A 230 10.48 18.91 -6.64
N ILE A 231 10.23 18.55 -5.38
CA ILE A 231 9.08 19.02 -4.62
C ILE A 231 9.57 19.90 -3.47
N LEU A 232 9.11 21.14 -3.42
CA LEU A 232 9.38 22.10 -2.36
C LEU A 232 8.19 22.07 -1.39
N MET A 233 8.45 21.77 -0.13
CA MET A 233 7.42 21.59 0.90
C MET A 233 7.90 22.11 2.25
N GLU A 234 7.00 22.18 3.21
CA GLU A 234 7.32 22.55 4.59
C GLU A 234 8.41 21.64 5.20
N LEU A 235 9.36 22.26 5.92
CA LEU A 235 10.36 21.51 6.66
C LEU A 235 9.80 21.06 8.01
N MET A 236 9.81 19.75 8.24
CA MET A 236 9.43 19.12 9.51
C MET A 236 10.70 18.76 10.29
N ASP A 237 11.28 19.75 10.96
CA ASP A 237 12.60 19.66 11.62
C ASP A 237 12.60 18.81 12.91
N GLY A 238 11.44 18.33 13.37
CA GLY A 238 11.26 17.38 14.48
C GLY A 238 11.49 15.91 14.09
N GLY A 239 11.51 15.59 12.79
CA GLY A 239 11.60 14.21 12.28
C GLY A 239 10.26 13.50 12.24
N SER A 240 10.27 12.18 11.99
CA SER A 240 9.06 11.36 12.03
C SER A 240 8.71 10.94 13.46
N LEU A 241 7.43 10.62 13.68
CA LEU A 241 6.93 10.08 14.93
C LEU A 241 7.56 8.71 15.26
N THR A 242 8.12 8.00 14.27
CA THR A 242 8.87 6.75 14.45
C THR A 242 10.01 6.90 15.45
N ASN A 243 10.72 8.03 15.45
CA ASN A 243 11.80 8.27 16.41
C ASN A 243 11.28 8.30 17.85
N ILE A 244 10.10 8.88 18.08
CA ILE A 244 9.49 8.88 19.41
C ILE A 244 9.04 7.47 19.77
N ALA A 245 8.38 6.75 18.86
CA ALA A 245 7.94 5.38 19.10
C ALA A 245 9.10 4.44 19.46
N THR A 246 10.23 4.59 18.77
CA THR A 246 11.41 3.72 18.91
C THR A 246 12.20 4.03 20.19
N PHE A 247 12.49 5.31 20.45
CA PHE A 247 13.46 5.69 21.47
C PHE A 247 12.84 6.16 22.79
N CYS A 248 11.55 6.48 22.82
CA CYS A 248 10.91 7.08 24.00
C CYS A 248 9.73 6.26 24.51
N GLU A 249 9.59 6.21 25.83
CA GLU A 249 8.40 5.67 26.46
C GLU A 249 7.26 6.70 26.42
N CYS A 250 6.37 6.55 25.43
CA CYS A 250 5.26 7.46 25.22
C CYS A 250 4.14 7.23 26.24
N GLN A 251 3.99 8.17 27.18
CA GLN A 251 2.86 8.15 28.12
C GLN A 251 1.52 8.44 27.42
N GLU A 252 0.42 7.90 27.94
CA GLU A 252 -0.91 8.00 27.32
C GLU A 252 -1.36 9.44 26.96
N PRO A 253 -1.09 10.49 27.77
CA PRO A 253 -1.39 11.87 27.36
C PRO A 253 -0.66 12.35 26.10
N HIS A 254 0.56 11.86 25.84
CA HIS A 254 1.27 12.14 24.59
C HIS A 254 0.63 11.38 23.42
N ILE A 255 0.28 10.11 23.64
CA ILE A 255 -0.43 9.30 22.63
C ILE A 255 -1.77 9.96 22.25
N ALA A 256 -2.53 10.43 23.25
CA ALA A 256 -3.78 11.15 23.03
C ALA A 256 -3.56 12.47 22.25
N PHE A 257 -2.46 13.18 22.49
CA PHE A 257 -2.09 14.35 21.70
C PHE A 257 -1.85 13.98 20.23
N PHE A 258 -0.98 13.00 19.94
CA PHE A 258 -0.70 12.58 18.57
C PHE A 258 -1.94 12.05 17.87
N ALA A 259 -2.74 11.22 18.56
CA ALA A 259 -4.01 10.72 18.03
C ALA A 259 -4.97 11.85 17.66
N LYS A 260 -5.06 12.89 18.49
CA LYS A 260 -5.90 14.06 18.22
C LYS A 260 -5.47 14.80 16.95
N GLU A 261 -4.18 15.11 16.82
CA GLU A 261 -3.68 15.85 15.66
C GLU A 261 -3.89 15.06 14.36
N ILE A 262 -3.66 13.74 14.40
CA ILE A 262 -3.90 12.86 13.25
C ILE A 262 -5.40 12.76 12.95
N LEU A 263 -6.28 12.67 13.95
CA LEU A 263 -7.73 12.68 13.75
C LEU A 263 -8.22 13.98 13.10
N LEU A 264 -7.59 15.12 13.39
CA LEU A 264 -7.89 16.40 12.73
C LEU A 264 -7.50 16.34 11.24
N ALA A 265 -6.33 15.80 10.90
CA ALA A 265 -5.92 15.54 9.52
C ALA A 265 -6.90 14.59 8.79
N LEU A 266 -7.29 13.48 9.42
CA LEU A 266 -8.21 12.49 8.84
C LEU A 266 -9.62 13.07 8.64
N LYS A 267 -10.08 13.91 9.57
CA LYS A 267 -11.34 14.65 9.41
C LYS A 267 -11.29 15.59 8.21
N TYR A 268 -10.17 16.29 8.01
CA TYR A 268 -9.95 17.12 6.82
C TYR A 268 -9.96 16.29 5.54
N LEU A 269 -9.16 15.21 5.46
CA LEU A 269 -9.09 14.34 4.28
C LEU A 269 -10.46 13.78 3.90
N ARG A 270 -11.23 13.31 4.88
CA ARG A 270 -12.60 12.87 4.65
C ARG A 270 -13.49 13.97 4.07
N SER A 271 -13.36 15.22 4.55
CA SER A 271 -14.12 16.36 4.01
C SER A 271 -13.74 16.68 2.56
N GLN A 272 -12.51 16.35 2.17
CA GLN A 272 -12.02 16.47 0.79
C GLN A 272 -12.28 15.21 -0.04
N ASN A 273 -13.04 14.24 0.48
CA ASN A 273 -13.27 12.92 -0.11
C ASN A 273 -11.98 12.15 -0.44
N LYS A 274 -10.94 12.25 0.41
CA LYS A 274 -9.65 11.55 0.25
C LYS A 274 -9.46 10.47 1.32
N ILE A 275 -8.84 9.36 0.93
CA ILE A 275 -8.38 8.29 1.83
C ILE A 275 -6.85 8.20 1.72
N HIS A 276 -6.14 8.24 2.84
CA HIS A 276 -4.69 8.24 2.88
C HIS A 276 -4.09 6.87 2.52
N ARG A 277 -4.58 5.81 3.17
CA ARG A 277 -4.20 4.39 3.02
C ARG A 277 -2.80 4.00 3.50
N ASP A 278 -2.00 4.93 3.99
CA ASP A 278 -0.69 4.65 4.59
C ASP A 278 -0.42 5.49 5.85
N ILE A 279 -1.39 5.51 6.79
CA ILE A 279 -1.20 6.16 8.10
C ILE A 279 -0.30 5.27 8.96
N LYS A 280 0.85 5.81 9.36
CA LYS A 280 1.87 5.16 10.21
C LYS A 280 2.77 6.22 10.83
N THR A 281 3.59 5.84 11.80
CA THR A 281 4.54 6.72 12.49
C THR A 281 5.53 7.39 11.54
N ASP A 282 5.95 6.71 10.46
CA ASP A 282 6.88 7.29 9.46
C ASP A 282 6.29 8.48 8.69
N ASN A 283 4.97 8.44 8.46
CA ASN A 283 4.24 9.44 7.68
C ASN A 283 3.59 10.52 8.56
N ALA A 284 3.78 10.46 9.88
CA ALA A 284 3.41 11.51 10.82
C ALA A 284 4.68 12.31 11.19
N LEU A 285 4.87 13.46 10.56
CA LEU A 285 6.04 14.29 10.75
C LEU A 285 5.82 15.36 11.81
N LEU A 286 6.90 15.76 12.47
CA LEU A 286 6.90 16.68 13.59
C LEU A 286 7.74 17.92 13.29
N THR A 287 7.29 19.08 13.75
CA THR A 287 8.15 20.25 13.92
C THR A 287 8.79 20.24 15.31
N SER A 288 9.90 20.96 15.50
CA SER A 288 10.62 21.03 16.78
C SER A 288 9.79 21.65 17.91
N ASP A 289 8.80 22.48 17.58
CA ASP A 289 7.81 23.03 18.52
C ASP A 289 6.60 22.11 18.78
N GLY A 290 6.54 20.94 18.12
CA GLY A 290 5.62 19.85 18.45
C GLY A 290 4.34 19.78 17.63
N HIS A 291 4.24 20.54 16.53
CA HIS A 291 3.14 20.37 15.58
C HIS A 291 3.29 19.06 14.80
N VAL A 292 2.17 18.42 14.51
CA VAL A 292 2.12 17.12 13.82
C VAL A 292 1.43 17.31 12.48
N LYS A 293 2.05 16.84 11.40
CA LYS A 293 1.47 16.87 10.06
C LYS A 293 1.61 15.53 9.36
N ILE A 294 0.55 15.10 8.69
CA ILE A 294 0.59 13.92 7.82
C ILE A 294 1.30 14.28 6.51
N ALA A 295 2.20 13.40 6.09
CA ALA A 295 2.95 13.46 4.85
C ALA A 295 2.84 12.14 4.08
N ASP A 296 3.45 12.10 2.89
CA ASP A 296 3.49 10.96 1.97
C ASP A 296 2.11 10.49 1.46
N PHE A 297 1.70 11.08 0.34
CA PHE A 297 0.41 10.82 -0.28
C PHE A 297 0.50 9.84 -1.46
N GLY A 298 1.60 9.10 -1.60
CA GLY A 298 1.81 8.17 -2.73
C GLY A 298 0.75 7.06 -2.83
N TYR A 299 0.10 6.74 -1.71
CA TYR A 299 -1.02 5.80 -1.66
C TYR A 299 -2.39 6.48 -1.55
N THR A 300 -2.48 7.81 -1.51
CA THR A 300 -3.76 8.50 -1.30
C THR A 300 -4.66 8.41 -2.53
N VAL A 301 -5.96 8.28 -2.31
CA VAL A 301 -6.97 8.27 -3.37
C VAL A 301 -8.13 9.18 -3.07
N GLN A 302 -8.65 9.78 -4.15
CA GLN A 302 -9.90 10.53 -4.15
C GLN A 302 -11.08 9.56 -4.35
N LEU A 303 -12.08 9.59 -3.47
CA LEU A 303 -13.38 8.95 -3.68
C LEU A 303 -14.27 9.84 -4.55
N SER A 304 -15.18 9.21 -5.28
CA SER A 304 -16.11 9.93 -6.15
C SER A 304 -17.56 9.75 -5.75
N GLU A 305 -18.40 10.72 -6.15
CA GLU A 305 -19.85 10.67 -5.89
C GLU A 305 -20.52 9.42 -6.50
N HIS A 306 -19.93 8.83 -7.54
CA HIS A 306 -20.44 7.63 -8.21
C HIS A 306 -19.80 6.32 -7.71
N ASN A 307 -18.71 6.39 -6.94
CA ASN A 307 -18.04 5.22 -6.36
C ASN A 307 -17.39 5.60 -5.02
N ASP A 308 -18.12 5.37 -3.94
CA ASP A 308 -17.75 5.69 -2.56
C ASP A 308 -16.88 4.62 -1.90
N LYS A 309 -16.56 3.52 -2.61
CA LYS A 309 -15.75 2.41 -2.11
C LYS A 309 -14.62 2.03 -3.08
N ARG A 310 -13.50 1.56 -2.54
CA ARG A 310 -12.32 1.11 -3.29
C ARG A 310 -12.00 -0.35 -3.02
N ARG A 311 -11.26 -0.99 -3.93
CA ARG A 311 -10.84 -2.41 -3.83
C ARG A 311 -9.33 -2.61 -3.98
N SER A 312 -8.56 -1.55 -4.23
CA SER A 312 -7.11 -1.67 -4.48
C SER A 312 -6.34 -1.88 -3.18
N ILE A 313 -5.47 -2.88 -3.17
CA ILE A 313 -4.69 -3.25 -1.99
C ILE A 313 -3.34 -2.52 -2.03
N VAL A 314 -3.13 -1.56 -1.13
CA VAL A 314 -1.88 -0.78 -0.98
C VAL A 314 -1.64 -0.41 0.49
N GLY A 315 -0.43 0.05 0.81
CA GLY A 315 -0.05 0.51 2.15
C GLY A 315 0.97 -0.41 2.82
N THR A 316 1.36 -0.06 4.04
CA THR A 316 2.39 -0.79 4.78
C THR A 316 1.77 -1.97 5.57
N PRO A 317 2.21 -3.23 5.35
CA PRO A 317 1.53 -4.45 5.81
C PRO A 317 1.01 -4.47 7.26
N TYR A 318 1.79 -3.96 8.22
CA TYR A 318 1.47 -4.05 9.65
C TYR A 318 0.38 -3.05 10.09
N TRP A 319 0.14 -1.99 9.32
CA TRP A 319 -0.88 -0.96 9.61
C TRP A 319 -2.16 -1.14 8.77
N MET A 320 -2.19 -2.12 7.85
CA MET A 320 -3.32 -2.30 6.93
C MET A 320 -4.56 -2.89 7.63
N ALA A 321 -5.72 -2.33 7.29
CA ALA A 321 -7.01 -2.81 7.77
C ALA A 321 -7.40 -4.15 7.12
N PRO A 322 -8.13 -5.05 7.82
CA PRO A 322 -8.50 -6.37 7.28
C PRO A 322 -9.25 -6.30 5.94
N GLU A 323 -10.19 -5.36 5.82
CA GLU A 323 -10.97 -5.13 4.60
C GLU A 323 -10.12 -4.69 3.41
N LEU A 324 -9.06 -3.92 3.68
CA LEU A 324 -8.11 -3.48 2.66
C LEU A 324 -7.29 -4.69 2.18
N ILE A 325 -6.78 -5.52 3.10
CA ILE A 325 -6.00 -6.74 2.79
C ILE A 325 -6.85 -7.76 2.01
N GLN A 326 -8.14 -7.86 2.34
CA GLN A 326 -9.08 -8.78 1.67
C GLN A 326 -9.62 -8.23 0.35
N ALA A 327 -9.19 -7.05 -0.10
CA ALA A 327 -9.70 -6.37 -1.30
C ALA A 327 -11.22 -6.17 -1.31
N THR A 328 -11.85 -6.12 -0.14
CA THR A 328 -13.29 -5.82 -0.05
C THR A 328 -13.52 -4.33 -0.24
N PRO A 329 -14.71 -3.90 -0.70
CA PRO A 329 -15.02 -2.48 -0.85
C PRO A 329 -14.82 -1.70 0.47
N TYR A 330 -13.80 -0.85 0.52
CA TYR A 330 -13.42 -0.08 1.70
C TYR A 330 -13.57 1.44 1.48
N ASN A 331 -13.64 2.20 2.58
CA ASN A 331 -13.78 3.66 2.60
C ASN A 331 -12.77 4.30 3.58
N TYR A 332 -13.05 5.52 4.06
CA TYR A 332 -12.22 6.26 5.04
C TYR A 332 -11.92 5.51 6.35
N SER A 333 -12.68 4.46 6.70
CA SER A 333 -12.49 3.69 7.94
C SER A 333 -11.12 2.99 8.01
N VAL A 334 -10.49 2.70 6.87
CA VAL A 334 -9.16 2.06 6.86
C VAL A 334 -8.09 2.91 7.54
N ASP A 335 -8.17 4.24 7.39
CA ASP A 335 -7.23 5.18 8.03
C ASP A 335 -7.43 5.21 9.55
N ILE A 336 -8.65 4.96 10.04
CA ILE A 336 -8.95 4.85 11.48
C ILE A 336 -8.35 3.58 12.08
N TRP A 337 -8.35 2.48 11.33
CA TRP A 337 -7.65 1.27 11.76
C TRP A 337 -6.14 1.52 11.86
N SER A 338 -5.55 2.09 10.82
CA SER A 338 -4.13 2.41 10.79
C SER A 338 -3.71 3.37 11.91
N LEU A 339 -4.57 4.35 12.26
CA LEU A 339 -4.39 5.17 13.46
C LEU A 339 -4.40 4.33 14.75
N GLY A 340 -5.30 3.35 14.87
CA GLY A 340 -5.32 2.43 16.01
C GLY A 340 -4.01 1.65 16.15
N ILE A 341 -3.45 1.20 15.04
CA ILE A 341 -2.14 0.54 15.01
C ILE A 341 -1.02 1.50 15.42
N LEU A 342 -1.01 2.73 14.91
CA LEU A 342 -0.04 3.77 15.27
C LEU A 342 -0.10 4.10 16.78
N CYS A 343 -1.29 4.26 17.35
CA CYS A 343 -1.45 4.52 18.79
C CYS A 343 -0.95 3.35 19.65
N ARG A 344 -1.13 2.11 19.17
CA ARG A 344 -0.61 0.92 19.83
C ARG A 344 0.91 0.84 19.71
N GLU A 345 1.46 1.14 18.55
CA GLU A 345 2.90 1.22 18.30
C GLU A 345 3.56 2.23 19.24
N LEU A 346 2.98 3.41 19.44
CA LEU A 346 3.47 4.37 20.45
C LEU A 346 3.45 3.82 21.89
N ALA A 347 2.57 2.86 22.18
CA ALA A 347 2.43 2.24 23.49
C ALA A 347 3.31 0.98 23.68
N GLU A 348 3.77 0.34 22.60
CA GLU A 348 4.56 -0.90 22.64
C GLU A 348 5.96 -0.77 22.03
N GLY A 349 6.25 0.34 21.36
CA GLY A 349 7.46 0.58 20.58
C GLY A 349 7.41 0.02 19.15
N GLU A 350 6.54 -0.95 18.89
CA GLU A 350 6.43 -1.62 17.60
C GLU A 350 4.97 -1.95 17.21
N PRO A 351 4.64 -2.02 15.91
CA PRO A 351 3.34 -2.46 15.46
C PRO A 351 3.16 -3.98 15.67
N PRO A 352 1.92 -4.49 15.74
CA PRO A 352 1.68 -5.91 15.94
C PRO A 352 2.23 -6.73 14.78
N TYR A 353 2.81 -7.88 15.11
CA TYR A 353 3.41 -8.82 14.15
C TYR A 353 4.63 -8.31 13.38
N VAL A 354 5.30 -7.24 13.82
CA VAL A 354 6.53 -6.74 13.14
C VAL A 354 7.65 -7.79 13.06
N SER A 355 7.70 -8.72 14.03
CA SER A 355 8.66 -9.82 14.07
C SER A 355 8.34 -10.95 13.08
N GLU A 356 7.14 -10.94 12.50
CA GLU A 356 6.73 -11.89 11.48
C GLU A 356 7.00 -11.32 10.08
N PRO A 357 7.34 -12.17 9.09
CA PRO A 357 7.44 -11.72 7.72
C PRO A 357 6.15 -10.99 7.27
N PRO A 358 6.23 -9.94 6.43
CA PRO A 358 5.07 -9.11 6.09
C PRO A 358 3.85 -9.90 5.62
N MET A 359 4.07 -10.96 4.83
CA MET A 359 3.00 -11.83 4.34
C MET A 359 2.29 -12.59 5.46
N LYS A 360 3.06 -13.11 6.43
CA LYS A 360 2.50 -13.79 7.59
C LYS A 360 1.76 -12.82 8.48
N ALA A 361 2.26 -11.60 8.67
CA ALA A 361 1.55 -10.55 9.40
C ALA A 361 0.19 -10.23 8.77
N LEU A 362 0.14 -9.97 7.46
CA LEU A 362 -1.11 -9.75 6.72
C LEU A 362 -2.10 -10.90 6.92
N PHE A 363 -1.63 -12.15 6.79
CA PHE A 363 -2.45 -13.33 7.01
C PHE A 363 -2.97 -13.41 8.45
N LEU A 364 -2.13 -13.12 9.45
CA LEU A 364 -2.53 -13.13 10.87
C LEU A 364 -3.60 -12.06 11.14
N ILE A 365 -3.45 -10.85 10.60
CA ILE A 365 -4.43 -9.77 10.73
C ILE A 365 -5.82 -10.22 10.22
N VAL A 366 -5.89 -10.81 9.02
CA VAL A 366 -7.20 -11.23 8.46
C VAL A 366 -7.74 -12.52 9.07
N SER A 367 -6.88 -13.43 9.54
CA SER A 367 -7.32 -14.74 10.04
C SER A 367 -7.59 -14.76 11.54
N LYS A 368 -6.73 -14.13 12.34
CA LYS A 368 -6.78 -14.13 13.81
C LYS A 368 -7.16 -12.77 14.40
N GLY A 369 -7.12 -11.71 13.59
CA GLY A 369 -7.17 -10.34 14.10
C GLY A 369 -5.81 -9.91 14.64
N ILE A 370 -5.80 -8.83 15.41
CA ILE A 370 -4.61 -8.36 16.13
C ILE A 370 -4.58 -8.98 17.54
N PRO A 371 -3.39 -9.20 18.12
CA PRO A 371 -3.30 -9.71 19.49
C PRO A 371 -3.75 -8.64 20.49
N GLU A 372 -4.03 -8.99 21.75
CA GLU A 372 -4.20 -7.95 22.78
C GLU A 372 -2.88 -7.18 22.98
N ILE A 373 -2.97 -5.94 23.48
CA ILE A 373 -1.80 -5.17 23.88
C ILE A 373 -1.11 -5.88 25.07
N SER A 374 0.21 -6.03 25.01
CA SER A 374 1.01 -6.80 25.97
C SER A 374 0.97 -6.22 27.39
N ASN A 375 1.00 -4.89 27.50
CA ASN A 375 0.95 -4.13 28.76
C ASN A 375 -0.46 -3.70 29.17
N LYS A 376 -1.51 -4.43 28.77
CA LYS A 376 -2.93 -4.09 29.03
C LYS A 376 -3.25 -3.68 30.47
N LYS A 377 -2.58 -4.24 31.47
CA LYS A 377 -2.81 -3.93 32.90
C LYS A 377 -2.29 -2.55 33.32
N GLU A 378 -1.37 -1.99 32.56
CA GLU A 378 -0.75 -0.68 32.80
C GLU A 378 -1.49 0.44 32.05
N ARG A 379 -2.48 0.07 31.23
CA ARG A 379 -3.23 0.98 30.37
C ARG A 379 -4.55 1.42 30.98
N SER A 380 -4.92 2.68 30.73
CA SER A 380 -6.21 3.20 31.21
C SER A 380 -7.38 2.54 30.48
N PRO A 381 -8.54 2.40 31.16
CA PRO A 381 -9.77 1.96 30.50
C PRO A 381 -10.12 2.81 29.28
N GLU A 382 -9.86 4.12 29.32
CA GLU A 382 -10.13 5.07 28.25
C GLU A 382 -9.25 4.80 27.01
N PHE A 383 -7.95 4.52 27.21
CA PHE A 383 -7.06 4.18 26.11
C PHE A 383 -7.42 2.84 25.47
N LEU A 384 -7.72 1.83 26.30
CA LEU A 384 -8.14 0.52 25.82
C LEU A 384 -9.47 0.58 25.05
N ASP A 385 -10.44 1.36 25.52
CA ASP A 385 -11.71 1.62 24.82
C ASP A 385 -11.46 2.33 23.47
N PHE A 386 -10.61 3.36 23.45
CA PHE A 386 -10.22 4.05 22.22
C PHE A 386 -9.59 3.10 21.20
N LEU A 387 -8.59 2.30 21.61
CA LEU A 387 -7.96 1.30 20.74
C LEU A 387 -8.97 0.28 20.21
N SER A 388 -9.86 -0.21 21.08
CA SER A 388 -10.87 -1.20 20.69
C SER A 388 -11.82 -0.68 19.61
N LYS A 389 -12.18 0.61 19.67
CA LYS A 389 -13.02 1.27 18.68
C LYS A 389 -12.30 1.48 17.36
N CYS A 390 -11.05 1.94 17.39
CA CYS A 390 -10.23 2.10 16.19
C CYS A 390 -9.99 0.76 15.48
N LEU A 391 -9.80 -0.31 16.26
CA LEU A 391 -9.45 -1.66 15.79
C LEU A 391 -10.68 -2.58 15.72
N GLU A 392 -11.88 -2.01 15.63
CA GLU A 392 -13.11 -2.74 15.32
C GLU A 392 -12.98 -3.35 13.91
N ARG A 393 -13.24 -4.66 13.81
CA ARG A 393 -13.02 -5.44 12.59
C ARG A 393 -14.09 -5.15 11.55
N ASP A 394 -15.30 -4.84 11.98
CA ASP A 394 -16.38 -4.42 11.10
C ASP A 394 -16.21 -2.93 10.74
N PRO A 395 -15.83 -2.57 9.50
CA PRO A 395 -15.54 -1.19 9.13
C PRO A 395 -16.74 -0.26 9.28
N GLU A 396 -17.97 -0.78 9.21
CA GLU A 396 -19.20 0.01 9.38
C GLU A 396 -19.50 0.33 10.85
N LYS A 397 -18.90 -0.40 11.79
CA LYS A 397 -18.98 -0.11 13.23
C LYS A 397 -17.82 0.75 13.74
N ARG A 398 -16.77 0.90 12.93
CA ARG A 398 -15.61 1.72 13.27
C ARG A 398 -16.04 3.20 13.25
N PRO A 399 -15.84 3.95 14.34
CA PRO A 399 -16.27 5.35 14.39
C PRO A 399 -15.47 6.21 13.41
N THR A 400 -16.09 7.30 12.99
CA THR A 400 -15.44 8.32 12.16
C THR A 400 -14.42 9.12 12.96
N ALA A 401 -13.53 9.82 12.25
CA ALA A 401 -12.57 10.73 12.89
C ALA A 401 -13.27 11.80 13.75
N ALA A 402 -14.43 12.30 13.31
CA ALA A 402 -15.20 13.29 14.04
C ALA A 402 -15.77 12.73 15.37
N GLU A 403 -16.22 11.48 15.38
CA GLU A 403 -16.71 10.83 16.60
C GLU A 403 -15.57 10.50 17.57
N LEU A 404 -14.41 10.08 17.05
CA LEU A 404 -13.23 9.80 17.87
C LEU A 404 -12.61 11.05 18.50
N LEU A 405 -12.71 12.22 17.86
CA LEU A 405 -12.26 13.48 18.46
C LEU A 405 -13.00 13.82 19.77
N GLU A 406 -14.23 13.32 19.93
CA GLU A 406 -15.03 13.52 21.15
C GLU A 406 -14.77 12.44 22.23
N HIS A 407 -13.93 11.45 21.94
CA HIS A 407 -13.64 10.32 22.82
C HIS A 407 -12.98 10.78 24.14
N PRO A 408 -13.33 10.19 25.30
CA PRO A 408 -12.72 10.56 26.58
C PRO A 408 -11.19 10.50 26.59
N PHE A 409 -10.60 9.49 25.94
CA PHE A 409 -9.14 9.38 25.77
C PHE A 409 -8.53 10.62 25.10
N ILE A 410 -9.13 11.16 24.04
CA ILE A 410 -8.60 12.34 23.34
C ILE A 410 -8.61 13.59 24.24
N LYS A 411 -9.51 13.64 25.23
CA LYS A 411 -9.56 14.74 26.22
C LYS A 411 -8.42 14.69 27.23
N THR A 412 -7.65 13.60 27.31
CA THR A 412 -6.46 13.49 28.17
C THR A 412 -5.19 13.99 27.50
N ALA A 413 -5.26 14.42 26.23
CA ALA A 413 -4.14 14.94 25.46
C ALA A 413 -3.36 16.01 26.23
N CYS A 414 -2.04 15.83 26.31
CA CYS A 414 -1.18 16.82 26.95
C CYS A 414 -1.11 18.12 26.13
N PRO A 415 -0.85 19.27 26.77
CA PRO A 415 -0.50 20.50 26.06
C PRO A 415 0.75 20.34 25.16
N ILE A 416 0.75 20.97 23.98
CA ILE A 416 1.84 20.90 22.99
C ILE A 416 3.24 21.17 23.56
N LYS A 417 3.36 22.06 24.57
CA LYS A 417 4.64 22.36 25.24
C LYS A 417 5.36 21.15 25.84
N PHE A 418 4.66 20.03 26.03
CA PHE A 418 5.24 18.77 26.52
C PHE A 418 5.78 17.87 25.39
N ILE A 419 5.50 18.19 24.13
CA ILE A 419 5.95 17.44 22.97
C ILE A 419 7.38 17.81 22.56
N SER A 420 7.74 19.10 22.58
CA SER A 420 9.12 19.52 22.24
C SER A 420 10.20 18.86 23.12
N PRO A 421 10.02 18.72 24.45
CA PRO A 421 10.94 17.94 25.28
C PRO A 421 11.03 16.46 24.87
N LEU A 422 9.92 15.85 24.48
CA LEU A 422 9.87 14.46 24.02
C LEU A 422 10.63 14.28 22.70
N ILE A 423 10.45 15.20 21.75
CA ILE A 423 11.21 15.23 20.49
C ILE A 423 12.71 15.36 20.76
N ASN A 424 13.10 16.28 21.65
CA ASN A 424 14.50 16.49 21.98
C ASN A 424 15.12 15.26 22.65
N LEU A 425 14.37 14.57 23.52
CA LEU A 425 14.80 13.32 24.12
C LEU A 425 15.00 12.23 23.07
N ALA A 426 14.04 12.04 22.16
CA ALA A 426 14.15 11.07 21.08
C ALA A 426 15.38 11.32 20.20
N LYS A 427 15.65 12.58 19.83
CA LYS A 427 16.85 12.96 19.07
C LYS A 427 18.15 12.69 19.83
N GLN A 428 18.19 12.96 21.13
CA GLN A 428 19.37 12.68 21.96
C GLN A 428 19.64 11.18 22.07
N LEU A 429 18.60 10.37 22.24
CA LEU A 429 18.72 8.91 22.35
C LEU A 429 19.13 8.28 21.01
N ALA A 430 18.52 8.70 19.90
CA ALA A 430 18.90 8.26 18.56
C ALA A 430 20.39 8.51 18.26
N ASN A 431 20.87 9.72 18.55
CA ASN A 431 22.29 10.06 18.36
C ASN A 431 23.22 9.22 19.25
N ASN A 432 22.79 8.79 20.43
CA ASN A 432 23.63 7.99 21.34
C ASN A 432 23.73 6.53 20.89
N GLU A 433 22.67 5.94 20.34
CA GLU A 433 22.72 4.59 19.76
C GLU A 433 23.60 4.52 18.52
N ASP A 434 23.59 5.55 17.67
CA ASP A 434 24.52 5.66 16.54
C ASP A 434 25.99 5.61 17.01
N PHE A 435 26.29 6.13 18.21
CA PHE A 435 27.63 6.10 18.81
C PHE A 435 28.02 4.74 19.43
N GLU A 436 27.07 3.91 19.87
CA GLU A 436 27.36 2.56 20.39
C GLU A 436 27.52 1.51 19.27
N SER A 437 27.22 1.87 18.02
CA SER A 437 27.32 1.00 16.84
C SER A 437 28.66 1.05 16.08
N PHE A 438 29.69 1.71 16.61
CA PHE A 438 31.05 1.78 16.02
C PHE A 438 32.13 0.98 16.75
#